data_AF-A7T3N5-F1
#
_entry.id   AF-A7T3N5-F1
#
_cell.length_a   1.000
_cell.length_b   1.000
_cell.length_c   1.000
_cell.angle_alpha   90.00
_cell.angle_beta   90.00
_cell.angle_gamma   90.00
#
_symmetry.space_group_name_H-M   'P 1'
#
loop_
_entity.id
_entity.type
_entity.pdbx_description
1 polymer ?
#
loop_
_entity_poly.entity_id
_entity_poly.type
_entity_poly.pdbx_seq_one_letter_code
_entity_poly.pdbx_strand_id
1 'polypeptide(L)'
;MKRSNEEFSTTVVEEQLDSGGLPQLPQPTLQLKRAKKLLTPARLLIDQIALEQDTTPAQDLLRLVVNLERELPLESLDEVELAVRCLWDRVRDCENVVLRAKMVSLLGSLARQPGANAHSVMDEMIRSLATETFGSTKNSKGCKVYLLSLVTKLALHERGQKLDMMVYEQASKALHDDYEEVRMVAIKLLWVFSHICPE
;
A
#
# COMPACT_ATOMS: atom_id res chain seq x y z
N MET A 1 -21.87 -39.67 24.19
CA MET A 1 -21.35 -38.54 25.01
C MET A 1 -21.98 -37.25 24.50
N LYS A 2 -22.65 -36.49 25.39
CA LYS A 2 -23.03 -35.04 25.38
C LYS A 2 -23.50 -34.43 24.03
N ARG A 3 -24.81 -34.17 23.78
CA ARG A 3 -25.61 -32.93 24.10
C ARG A 3 -24.81 -31.64 23.88
N SER A 4 -25.18 -30.70 22.99
CA SER A 4 -26.37 -29.79 22.99
C SER A 4 -26.58 -29.16 21.59
N ASN A 5 -27.75 -29.15 20.91
CA ASN A 5 -28.97 -28.31 21.03
C ASN A 5 -28.68 -26.83 21.38
N GLU A 6 -29.31 -25.76 20.87
CA GLU A 6 -30.43 -25.43 19.97
C GLU A 6 -30.18 -23.92 19.63
N GLU A 7 -30.67 -23.33 18.53
CA GLU A 7 -31.96 -22.64 18.51
C GLU A 7 -32.28 -22.28 17.04
N PHE A 8 -33.05 -23.14 16.36
CA PHE A 8 -33.90 -22.67 15.27
C PHE A 8 -35.15 -22.10 15.92
N SER A 9 -35.26 -20.77 15.96
CA SER A 9 -36.51 -20.13 16.37
C SER A 9 -37.45 -20.09 15.18
N THR A 10 -38.25 -21.14 15.07
CA THR A 10 -39.48 -21.16 14.29
C THR A 10 -40.60 -20.61 15.18
N THR A 11 -41.21 -19.50 14.77
CA THR A 11 -42.52 -19.10 15.32
C THR A 11 -43.56 -19.16 14.20
N VAL A 12 -44.33 -20.23 14.23
CA VAL A 12 -45.67 -20.29 13.64
C VAL A 12 -46.64 -19.82 14.71
N VAL A 13 -47.54 -18.89 14.36
CA VAL A 13 -48.79 -18.66 15.09
C VAL A 13 -49.89 -18.56 14.04
N GLU A 14 -50.78 -19.55 14.01
CA GLU A 14 -51.99 -19.56 13.19
C GLU A 14 -53.16 -18.84 13.89
N GLU A 15 -53.92 -18.12 13.04
CA GLU A 15 -55.31 -17.65 13.05
C GLU A 15 -56.18 -17.60 14.32
N GLN A 16 -56.88 -16.47 14.51
CA GLN A 16 -58.33 -16.44 14.78
C GLN A 16 -58.98 -15.19 14.15
N LEU A 17 -60.04 -15.40 13.35
CA LEU A 17 -61.02 -14.39 12.94
C LEU A 17 -61.91 -14.01 14.13
N ASP A 18 -61.98 -12.73 14.50
CA ASP A 18 -63.27 -12.12 14.86
C ASP A 18 -63.23 -10.58 14.82
N SER A 19 -64.37 -10.02 14.44
CA SER A 19 -64.64 -8.61 14.18
C SER A 19 -64.70 -7.73 15.44
N GLY A 20 -64.19 -6.50 15.37
CA GLY A 20 -64.50 -5.42 16.34
C GLY A 20 -63.28 -4.57 16.68
N GLY A 21 -63.41 -3.25 16.61
CA GLY A 21 -62.28 -2.31 16.59
C GLY A 21 -61.53 -2.13 17.91
N LEU A 22 -60.26 -1.72 17.79
CA LEU A 22 -59.42 -0.82 18.62
C LEU A 22 -57.91 -1.11 18.33
N PRO A 23 -56.97 -0.33 18.90
CA PRO A 23 -56.08 0.63 18.24
C PRO A 23 -54.85 0.01 17.53
N GLN A 24 -54.34 0.68 16.49
CA GLN A 24 -53.12 0.27 15.78
C GLN A 24 -51.91 0.20 16.71
N LEU A 25 -51.38 -1.01 16.94
CA LEU A 25 -50.06 -1.21 17.53
C LEU A 25 -48.97 -0.92 16.48
N PRO A 26 -47.83 -0.30 16.85
CA PRO A 26 -46.79 0.07 15.90
C PRO A 26 -46.10 -1.19 15.35
N GLN A 27 -46.01 -1.28 14.03
CA GLN A 27 -45.31 -2.36 13.34
C GLN A 27 -43.81 -2.39 13.71
N PRO A 28 -43.21 -3.57 13.95
CA PRO A 28 -41.78 -3.67 14.21
C PRO A 28 -40.99 -3.38 12.93
N THR A 29 -40.34 -2.22 12.85
CA THR A 29 -39.38 -1.92 11.77
C THR A 29 -38.09 -2.67 12.05
N LEU A 30 -37.73 -3.61 11.17
CA LEU A 30 -36.43 -4.28 11.20
C LEU A 30 -35.33 -3.27 10.84
N GLN A 31 -34.75 -2.65 11.85
CA GLN A 31 -33.60 -1.76 11.72
C GLN A 31 -32.34 -2.61 11.52
N LEU A 32 -31.79 -2.58 10.30
CA LEU A 32 -30.50 -3.19 10.00
C LEU A 32 -29.41 -2.42 10.74
N LYS A 33 -29.00 -2.90 11.92
CA LYS A 33 -27.85 -2.35 12.65
C LYS A 33 -26.59 -2.63 11.82
N ARG A 34 -26.21 -1.66 11.00
CA ARG A 34 -24.92 -1.66 10.29
C ARG A 34 -23.83 -1.77 11.37
N ALA A 35 -23.21 -2.94 11.48
CA ALA A 35 -22.06 -3.10 12.35
C ALA A 35 -21.00 -2.11 11.88
N LYS A 36 -20.76 -1.06 12.65
CA LYS A 36 -19.65 -0.15 12.42
C LYS A 36 -18.39 -0.98 12.67
N LYS A 37 -17.83 -1.58 11.60
CA LYS A 37 -16.50 -2.18 11.67
C LYS A 37 -15.58 -1.08 12.17
N LEU A 38 -15.05 -1.22 13.38
CA LEU A 38 -14.13 -0.24 13.95
C LEU A 38 -12.94 -0.16 12.98
N LEU A 39 -12.76 0.97 12.30
CA LEU A 39 -11.61 1.15 11.42
C LEU A 39 -10.36 1.12 12.31
N THR A 40 -9.37 0.34 11.90
CA THR A 40 -8.05 0.33 12.54
C THR A 40 -7.42 1.72 12.43
N PRO A 41 -6.53 2.11 13.36
CA PRO A 41 -5.80 3.38 13.28
C PRO A 41 -5.08 3.55 11.94
N ALA A 42 -4.46 2.47 11.43
CA ALA A 42 -3.81 2.46 10.12
C ALA A 42 -4.80 2.72 8.98
N ARG A 43 -6.00 2.12 9.02
CA ARG A 43 -7.02 2.35 7.99
C ARG A 43 -7.47 3.80 7.94
N LEU A 44 -7.65 4.46 9.09
CA LEU A 44 -7.98 5.88 9.16
C LEU A 44 -6.87 6.75 8.55
N LEU A 45 -5.60 6.42 8.80
CA LEU A 45 -4.47 7.13 8.21
C LEU A 45 -4.42 6.95 6.68
N ILE A 46 -4.66 5.74 6.18
CA ILE A 46 -4.71 5.46 4.74
C ILE A 46 -5.84 6.26 4.08
N ASP A 47 -7.03 6.26 4.67
CA ASP A 47 -8.17 7.01 4.15
C ASP A 47 -7.91 8.53 4.17
N GLN A 48 -7.23 9.05 5.20
CA GLN A 48 -6.80 10.46 5.24
C GLN A 48 -5.80 10.79 4.12
N ILE A 49 -4.77 9.95 3.94
CA ILE A 49 -3.79 10.11 2.84
C ILE A 49 -4.50 10.07 1.47
N ALA A 50 -5.55 9.26 1.31
CA ALA A 50 -6.33 9.19 0.08
C ALA A 50 -7.21 10.44 -0.16
N LEU A 51 -7.77 11.03 0.89
CA LEU A 51 -8.70 12.16 0.81
C LEU A 51 -8.00 13.54 0.78
N GLU A 52 -6.74 13.62 1.18
CA GLU A 52 -5.97 14.87 1.23
C GLU A 52 -5.95 15.60 -0.14
N GLN A 53 -6.19 16.90 -0.20
CA GLN A 53 -6.15 17.64 -1.48
C GLN A 53 -4.74 18.19 -1.74
N ASP A 54 -4.43 18.55 -2.99
CA ASP A 54 -3.11 19.09 -3.40
C ASP A 54 -2.73 20.42 -2.72
N THR A 55 -3.67 21.06 -2.04
CA THR A 55 -3.49 22.29 -1.26
C THR A 55 -3.01 22.07 0.17
N THR A 56 -2.97 20.83 0.67
CA THR A 56 -2.47 20.54 2.01
C THR A 56 -0.96 20.81 2.09
N PRO A 57 -0.47 21.51 3.15
CA PRO A 57 0.95 21.70 3.33
C PRO A 57 1.68 20.36 3.39
N ALA A 58 2.76 20.22 2.62
CA ALA A 58 3.52 18.97 2.50
C ALA A 58 3.99 18.37 3.85
N GLN A 59 4.08 19.19 4.91
CA GLN A 59 4.41 18.74 6.26
C GLN A 59 3.34 17.86 6.90
N ASP A 60 2.05 18.15 6.67
CA ASP A 60 0.96 17.38 7.28
C ASP A 60 0.83 16.01 6.59
N LEU A 61 0.91 15.98 5.26
CA LEU A 61 0.96 14.73 4.52
C LEU A 61 2.20 13.90 4.89
N LEU A 62 3.36 14.53 5.09
CA LEU A 62 4.54 13.83 5.58
C LEU A 62 4.34 13.23 6.97
N ARG A 63 3.66 13.95 7.88
CA ARG A 63 3.31 13.43 9.22
C ARG A 63 2.39 12.21 9.12
N LEU A 64 1.38 12.25 8.24
CA LEU A 64 0.50 11.11 8.02
C LEU A 64 1.27 9.89 7.51
N VAL A 65 2.15 10.07 6.51
CA VAL A 65 2.98 8.98 5.96
C VAL A 65 3.94 8.41 7.01
N VAL A 66 4.55 9.25 7.85
CA VAL A 66 5.43 8.81 8.94
C VAL A 66 4.64 8.08 10.03
N ASN A 67 3.44 8.54 10.38
CA ASN A 67 2.60 7.87 11.35
C ASN A 67 2.13 6.51 10.81
N LEU A 68 1.75 6.43 9.54
CA LEU A 68 1.41 5.16 8.91
C LEU A 68 2.59 4.18 8.94
N GLU A 69 3.82 4.66 8.73
CA GLU A 69 5.01 3.81 8.83
C GLU A 69 5.20 3.21 10.24
N ARG A 70 4.84 3.96 11.29
CA ARG A 70 4.94 3.51 12.68
C ARG A 70 3.92 2.44 13.05
N GLU A 71 2.83 2.34 12.31
CA GLU A 71 1.80 1.32 12.49
C GLU A 71 2.14 -0.01 11.78
N LEU A 72 3.31 -0.13 11.11
CA LEU A 72 3.74 -1.42 10.56
C LEU A 72 4.14 -2.41 11.68
N PRO A 73 3.79 -3.71 11.56
CA PRO A 73 3.09 -4.33 10.44
C PRO A 73 1.57 -4.15 10.48
N LEU A 74 0.94 -4.01 9.31
CA LEU A 74 -0.51 -3.88 9.21
C LEU A 74 -1.19 -5.24 9.47
N GLU A 75 -2.34 -5.21 10.15
CA GLU A 75 -3.05 -6.41 10.57
C GLU A 75 -3.79 -7.11 9.41
N SER A 76 -4.29 -6.34 8.46
CA SER A 76 -5.10 -6.83 7.34
C SER A 76 -4.37 -6.69 6.01
N LEU A 77 -4.39 -7.75 5.20
CA LEU A 77 -3.83 -7.72 3.85
C LEU A 77 -4.54 -6.68 2.95
N ASP A 78 -5.85 -6.51 3.14
CA ASP A 78 -6.63 -5.49 2.43
C ASP A 78 -6.13 -4.08 2.72
N GLU A 79 -5.61 -3.83 3.93
CA GLU A 79 -5.05 -2.53 4.31
C GLU A 79 -3.69 -2.31 3.64
N VAL A 80 -2.88 -3.37 3.50
CA VAL A 80 -1.60 -3.31 2.78
C VAL A 80 -1.82 -2.96 1.32
N GLU A 81 -2.73 -3.66 0.64
CA GLU A 81 -3.03 -3.40 -0.77
C GLU A 81 -3.59 -2.00 -0.99
N LEU A 82 -4.51 -1.57 -0.11
CA LEU A 82 -5.06 -0.21 -0.17
C LEU A 82 -3.98 0.85 0.06
N ALA A 83 -3.12 0.67 1.08
CA ALA A 83 -2.01 1.57 1.36
C ALA A 83 -1.05 1.66 0.17
N VAL A 84 -0.68 0.52 -0.42
CA VAL A 84 0.20 0.46 -1.61
C VAL A 84 -0.40 1.25 -2.76
N ARG A 85 -1.68 1.03 -3.09
CA ARG A 85 -2.36 1.75 -4.17
C ARG A 85 -2.41 3.25 -3.90
N CYS A 86 -2.87 3.65 -2.72
CA CYS A 86 -2.97 5.07 -2.35
C CYS A 86 -1.61 5.78 -2.36
N LEU A 87 -0.54 5.11 -1.92
CA LEU A 87 0.81 5.67 -1.97
C LEU A 87 1.30 5.83 -3.40
N TRP A 88 1.05 4.88 -4.30
CA TRP A 88 1.46 4.99 -5.70
C TRP A 88 0.75 6.12 -6.44
N ASP A 89 -0.56 6.29 -6.21
CA ASP A 89 -1.31 7.41 -6.77
C ASP A 89 -0.66 8.75 -6.36
N ARG A 90 -0.32 8.88 -5.07
CA ARG A 90 0.38 10.08 -4.55
C ARG A 90 1.80 10.26 -5.05
N VAL A 91 2.56 9.18 -5.22
CA VAL A 91 3.95 9.26 -5.72
C VAL A 91 3.99 9.85 -7.12
N ARG A 92 2.96 9.59 -7.94
CA ARG A 92 2.84 10.10 -9.31
C ARG A 92 2.54 11.59 -9.36
N ASP A 93 1.66 12.06 -8.48
CA ASP A 93 1.16 13.44 -8.51
C ASP A 93 1.96 14.41 -7.63
N CYS A 94 2.86 13.89 -6.79
CA CYS A 94 3.60 14.73 -5.86
C CYS A 94 4.79 15.46 -6.53
N GLU A 95 4.98 16.74 -6.24
CA GLU A 95 6.18 17.47 -6.68
C GLU A 95 7.30 17.42 -5.63
N ASN A 96 6.93 17.21 -4.35
CA ASN A 96 7.87 17.23 -3.25
C ASN A 96 8.67 15.92 -3.18
N VAL A 97 9.93 16.00 -3.63
CA VAL A 97 10.88 14.90 -3.63
C VAL A 97 11.05 14.23 -2.27
N VAL A 98 11.06 14.97 -1.17
CA VAL A 98 11.25 14.39 0.18
C VAL A 98 10.05 13.51 0.53
N LEU A 99 8.85 13.99 0.22
CA LEU A 99 7.61 13.24 0.44
C LEU A 99 7.56 12.02 -0.47
N ARG A 100 7.92 12.16 -1.74
CA ARG A 100 8.01 11.04 -2.70
C ARG A 100 9.01 9.98 -2.27
N ALA A 101 10.20 10.38 -1.87
CA ALA A 101 11.21 9.46 -1.35
C ALA A 101 10.68 8.72 -0.12
N LYS A 102 9.98 9.43 0.78
CA LYS A 102 9.38 8.80 1.95
C LYS A 102 8.27 7.80 1.59
N MET A 103 7.40 8.13 0.64
CA MET A 103 6.36 7.22 0.14
C MET A 103 6.97 5.98 -0.52
N VAL A 104 8.01 6.13 -1.35
CA VAL A 104 8.75 5.02 -1.96
C VAL A 104 9.42 4.14 -0.90
N SER A 105 10.01 4.74 0.13
CA SER A 105 10.56 4.01 1.29
C SER A 105 9.49 3.17 1.99
N LEU A 106 8.31 3.77 2.22
CA LEU A 106 7.19 3.11 2.87
C LEU A 106 6.62 1.97 2.01
N LEU A 107 6.51 2.17 0.70
CA LEU A 107 6.13 1.14 -0.26
C LEU A 107 7.08 -0.07 -0.18
N GLY A 108 8.39 0.18 -0.08
CA GLY A 108 9.37 -0.87 0.17
C GLY A 108 9.15 -1.60 1.49
N SER A 109 8.80 -0.88 2.57
CA SER A 109 8.47 -1.49 3.86
C SER A 109 7.19 -2.31 3.84
N LEU A 110 6.15 -1.85 3.15
CA LEU A 110 4.89 -2.58 2.97
C LEU A 110 5.08 -3.85 2.13
N ALA A 111 5.86 -3.77 1.05
CA ALA A 111 6.21 -4.94 0.22
C ALA A 111 7.03 -6.00 0.98
N ARG A 112 7.69 -5.61 2.08
CA ARG A 112 8.42 -6.56 2.94
C ARG A 112 7.52 -7.35 3.89
N GLN A 113 6.26 -6.97 4.06
CA GLN A 113 5.34 -7.67 4.96
C GLN A 113 4.99 -9.08 4.44
N PRO A 114 4.72 -10.05 5.33
CA PRO A 114 4.26 -11.37 4.93
C PRO A 114 2.89 -11.26 4.25
N GLY A 115 2.73 -11.91 3.09
CA GLY A 115 1.48 -11.90 2.31
C GLY A 115 1.34 -10.72 1.35
N ALA A 116 2.15 -9.65 1.49
CA ALA A 116 2.13 -8.54 0.55
C ALA A 116 2.54 -8.97 -0.86
N ASN A 117 1.87 -8.43 -1.87
CA ASN A 117 2.21 -8.68 -3.27
C ASN A 117 3.43 -7.86 -3.69
N ALA A 118 4.62 -8.33 -3.30
CA ALA A 118 5.89 -7.70 -3.60
C ALA A 118 6.19 -7.59 -5.10
N HIS A 119 5.69 -8.53 -5.91
CA HIS A 119 5.84 -8.50 -7.36
C HIS A 119 5.16 -7.28 -7.97
N SER A 120 3.89 -7.02 -7.60
CA SER A 120 3.17 -5.85 -8.12
C SER A 120 3.80 -4.53 -7.69
N VAL A 121 4.36 -4.45 -6.47
CA VAL A 121 5.11 -3.26 -6.03
C VAL A 121 6.39 -3.09 -6.86
N MET A 122 7.11 -4.18 -7.14
CA MET A 122 8.32 -4.13 -7.97
C MET A 122 8.00 -3.70 -9.41
N ASP A 123 6.96 -4.25 -10.04
CA ASP A 123 6.53 -3.88 -11.39
C ASP A 123 6.16 -2.40 -11.50
N GLU A 124 5.38 -1.89 -10.54
CA GLU A 124 5.02 -0.47 -10.52
C GLU A 124 6.26 0.40 -10.31
N MET A 125 7.20 -0.05 -9.49
CA MET A 125 8.46 0.65 -9.24
C MET A 125 9.40 0.64 -10.46
N ILE A 126 9.32 -0.38 -11.32
CA ILE A 126 10.02 -0.39 -12.62
C ILE A 126 9.36 0.64 -13.55
N ARG A 127 8.03 0.64 -13.62
CA ARG A 127 7.24 1.50 -14.53
C ARG A 127 7.28 2.99 -14.16
N SER A 128 7.06 3.31 -12.89
CA SER A 128 6.96 4.69 -12.38
C SER A 128 8.29 5.44 -12.40
N LEU A 129 9.43 4.74 -12.42
CA LEU A 129 10.76 5.36 -12.30
C LEU A 129 11.61 5.26 -13.56
N ALA A 130 11.10 4.58 -14.60
CA ALA A 130 11.66 4.68 -15.95
C ALA A 130 11.59 6.11 -16.50
N THR A 131 10.69 6.95 -15.98
CA THR A 131 10.46 8.33 -16.41
C THR A 131 11.35 9.36 -15.70
N GLU A 132 12.04 8.99 -14.61
CA GLU A 132 12.66 9.96 -13.71
C GLU A 132 14.13 10.28 -13.99
N THR A 133 14.78 9.55 -14.91
CA THR A 133 16.20 9.78 -15.20
C THR A 133 16.52 9.58 -16.68
N PHE A 134 16.53 10.68 -17.43
CA PHE A 134 17.70 11.15 -18.18
C PHE A 134 17.40 12.51 -18.83
N GLY A 135 18.28 13.50 -18.62
CA GLY A 135 18.28 14.74 -19.43
C GLY A 135 17.78 16.00 -18.73
N SER A 136 18.47 16.46 -17.67
CA SER A 136 19.02 17.82 -17.63
C SER A 136 19.73 18.01 -16.29
N THR A 137 21.03 18.24 -16.39
CA THR A 137 21.92 18.78 -15.37
C THR A 137 21.15 19.77 -14.48
N LYS A 138 21.08 19.49 -13.16
CA LYS A 138 20.65 20.35 -12.02
C LYS A 138 19.50 19.86 -11.14
N ASN A 139 18.90 18.70 -11.37
CA ASN A 139 17.88 18.18 -10.43
C ASN A 139 18.47 17.22 -9.38
N SER A 140 19.28 17.77 -8.48
CA SER A 140 19.82 17.11 -7.26
C SER A 140 18.78 16.33 -6.44
N LYS A 141 17.49 16.67 -6.60
CA LYS A 141 16.40 16.16 -5.80
C LYS A 141 15.89 14.80 -6.31
N GLY A 142 15.74 14.58 -7.62
CA GLY A 142 15.23 13.31 -8.18
C GLY A 142 16.09 12.08 -7.89
N CYS A 143 17.40 12.28 -7.66
CA CYS A 143 18.34 11.22 -7.32
C CYS A 143 17.93 10.41 -6.09
N LYS A 144 17.39 11.05 -5.03
CA LYS A 144 17.00 10.33 -3.81
C LYS A 144 15.87 9.33 -4.04
N VAL A 145 14.84 9.72 -4.80
CA VAL A 145 13.70 8.83 -5.09
C VAL A 145 14.19 7.63 -5.90
N TYR A 146 15.06 7.89 -6.88
CA TYR A 146 15.67 6.86 -7.71
C TYR A 146 16.56 5.91 -6.90
N LEU A 147 17.42 6.44 -6.02
CA LEU A 147 18.25 5.65 -5.10
C LEU A 147 17.40 4.72 -4.24
N LEU A 148 16.38 5.26 -3.55
CA LEU A 148 15.52 4.47 -2.67
C LEU A 148 14.77 3.36 -3.43
N SER A 149 14.44 3.61 -4.70
CA SER A 149 13.87 2.58 -5.55
C SER A 149 14.84 1.45 -5.85
N LEU A 150 16.07 1.76 -6.27
CA LEU A 150 17.10 0.74 -6.52
C LEU A 150 17.38 -0.08 -5.24
N VAL A 151 17.47 0.59 -4.09
CA VAL A 151 17.62 -0.07 -2.78
C VAL A 151 16.42 -0.98 -2.49
N THR A 152 15.20 -0.52 -2.76
CA THR A 152 14.00 -1.32 -2.53
C THR A 152 13.96 -2.54 -3.44
N LYS A 153 14.30 -2.40 -4.73
CA LYS A 153 14.39 -3.52 -5.68
C LYS A 153 15.39 -4.57 -5.21
N LEU A 154 16.58 -4.14 -4.76
CA LEU A 154 17.60 -5.03 -4.19
C LEU A 154 17.09 -5.75 -2.94
N ALA A 155 16.48 -5.02 -2.00
CA ALA A 155 15.95 -5.61 -0.76
C ALA A 155 14.80 -6.60 -1.01
N LEU A 156 13.96 -6.36 -2.02
CA LEU A 156 12.92 -7.30 -2.42
C LEU A 156 13.53 -8.55 -3.08
N HIS A 157 14.59 -8.38 -3.86
CA HIS A 157 15.32 -9.51 -4.44
C HIS A 157 15.97 -10.41 -3.38
N GLU A 158 16.61 -9.82 -2.37
CA GLU A 158 17.19 -10.57 -1.23
C GLU A 158 16.15 -11.43 -0.49
N ARG A 159 14.85 -11.11 -0.64
CA ARG A 159 13.73 -11.89 -0.12
C ARG A 159 13.14 -12.91 -1.12
N GLY A 160 13.81 -13.14 -2.24
CA GLY A 160 13.44 -14.12 -3.25
C GLY A 160 12.58 -13.58 -4.40
N GLN A 161 12.37 -12.26 -4.51
CA GLN A 161 11.75 -11.70 -5.72
C GLN A 161 12.71 -11.81 -6.91
N LYS A 162 12.19 -12.18 -8.08
CA LYS A 162 13.00 -12.23 -9.30
C LYS A 162 13.22 -10.81 -9.83
N LEU A 163 14.45 -10.52 -10.25
CA LEU A 163 14.75 -9.27 -10.92
C LEU A 163 14.49 -9.41 -12.42
N ASP A 164 13.82 -8.43 -13.00
CA ASP A 164 13.53 -8.35 -14.44
C ASP A 164 14.69 -7.66 -15.19
N MET A 165 14.83 -7.93 -16.49
CA MET A 165 15.82 -7.29 -17.38
C MET A 165 15.72 -5.76 -17.38
N MET A 166 14.53 -5.18 -17.20
CA MET A 166 14.37 -3.74 -17.04
C MET A 166 15.11 -3.18 -15.82
N VAL A 167 15.24 -3.98 -14.74
CA VAL A 167 16.04 -3.59 -13.57
C VAL A 167 17.52 -3.62 -13.91
N TYR A 168 17.98 -4.56 -14.74
CA TYR A 168 19.35 -4.58 -15.25
C TYR A 168 19.65 -3.31 -16.05
N GLU A 169 18.79 -2.96 -17.02
CA GLU A 169 18.97 -1.74 -17.81
C GLU A 169 18.99 -0.47 -16.95
N GLN A 170 18.11 -0.39 -15.95
CA GLN A 170 18.09 0.72 -14.98
C GLN A 170 19.38 0.77 -14.15
N ALA A 171 19.89 -0.38 -13.70
CA ALA A 171 21.16 -0.47 -12.97
C ALA A 171 22.35 -0.09 -13.86
N SER A 172 22.43 -0.57 -15.10
CA SER A 172 23.47 -0.19 -16.05
C SER A 172 23.50 1.32 -16.31
N LYS A 173 22.32 1.95 -16.47
CA LYS A 173 22.22 3.42 -16.61
C LYS A 173 22.68 4.14 -15.34
N ALA A 174 22.31 3.61 -14.17
CA ALA A 174 22.64 4.18 -12.86
C ALA A 174 24.15 4.18 -12.54
N LEU A 175 24.97 3.39 -13.25
CA LEU A 175 26.43 3.45 -13.13
C LEU A 175 27.03 4.80 -13.53
N HIS A 176 26.33 5.56 -14.37
CA HIS A 176 26.78 6.85 -14.87
C HIS A 176 26.19 8.03 -14.07
N ASP A 177 25.54 7.77 -12.94
CA ASP A 177 24.96 8.82 -12.09
C ASP A 177 26.05 9.63 -11.35
N ASP A 178 25.82 10.93 -11.15
CA ASP A 178 26.74 11.83 -10.45
C ASP A 178 26.91 11.43 -8.97
N TYR A 179 25.87 10.86 -8.36
CA TYR A 179 25.85 10.49 -6.95
C TYR A 179 26.45 9.11 -6.71
N GLU A 180 27.46 9.06 -5.84
CA GLU A 180 28.17 7.81 -5.50
C GLU A 180 27.24 6.72 -4.96
N GLU A 181 26.29 7.09 -4.10
CA GLU A 181 25.35 6.13 -3.50
C GLU A 181 24.52 5.40 -4.57
N VAL A 182 24.12 6.10 -5.64
CA VAL A 182 23.37 5.51 -6.76
C VAL A 182 24.25 4.51 -7.51
N ARG A 183 25.48 4.89 -7.84
CA ARG A 183 26.45 4.00 -8.50
C ARG A 183 26.75 2.76 -7.66
N MET A 184 26.88 2.91 -6.34
CA MET A 184 27.16 1.79 -5.43
C MET A 184 26.02 0.78 -5.39
N VAL A 185 24.75 1.24 -5.36
CA VAL A 185 23.60 0.33 -5.41
C VAL A 185 23.46 -0.31 -6.78
N ALA A 186 23.75 0.42 -7.86
CA ALA A 186 23.78 -0.11 -9.22
C ALA A 186 24.79 -1.26 -9.37
N ILE A 187 26.01 -1.10 -8.85
CA ILE A 187 27.04 -2.15 -8.86
C ILE A 187 26.55 -3.39 -8.12
N LYS A 188 25.89 -3.24 -6.96
CA LYS A 188 25.31 -4.37 -6.21
C LYS A 188 24.25 -5.11 -7.01
N LEU A 189 23.34 -4.38 -7.68
CA LEU A 189 22.32 -4.98 -8.54
C LEU A 189 22.96 -5.73 -9.72
N LEU A 190 23.97 -5.16 -10.37
CA LEU A 190 24.67 -5.83 -11.48
C LEU A 190 25.44 -7.07 -11.02
N TRP A 191 26.05 -7.01 -9.84
CA TRP A 191 26.66 -8.18 -9.20
C TRP A 191 25.63 -9.27 -8.96
N VAL A 192 24.43 -8.93 -8.47
CA VAL A 192 23.34 -9.91 -8.37
C VAL A 192 23.00 -10.51 -9.73
N PHE A 193 22.85 -9.70 -10.78
CA PHE A 193 22.55 -10.18 -12.13
C PHE A 193 23.60 -11.16 -12.67
N SER A 194 24.89 -10.94 -12.39
CA SER A 194 25.95 -11.85 -12.84
C SER A 194 25.85 -13.26 -12.25
N HIS A 195 25.11 -13.44 -11.14
CA HIS A 195 24.87 -14.73 -10.53
C HIS A 195 23.55 -15.38 -11.00
N ILE A 196 22.56 -14.57 -11.38
CA ILE A 196 21.25 -15.04 -11.87
C ILE A 196 21.32 -15.43 -13.35
N CYS A 197 22.11 -14.68 -14.14
CA CYS A 197 22.33 -14.91 -15.56
C CYS A 197 23.85 -15.10 -15.81
N PRO A 198 24.46 -16.20 -15.33
CA PRO A 198 25.83 -16.51 -15.71
C PRO A 198 25.84 -16.84 -17.21
N GLU A 199 26.74 -16.20 -17.96
CA GLU A 199 27.06 -16.60 -19.35
C GLU A 199 27.54 -18.06 -19.41
#